data_AF-A0A955SR09-F1
#
_entry.id   AF-A0A955SR09-F1
#
_cell.length_a   1.000
_cell.length_b   1.000
_cell.length_c   1.000
_cell.angle_alpha   90.00
_cell.angle_beta   90.00
_cell.angle_gamma   90.00
#
_symmetry.space_group_name_H-M   'P 1'
#
loop_
_entity.id
_entity.type
_entity.pdbx_description
1 polymer ?
#
loop_
_entity_poly.entity_id
_entity_poly.type
_entity_poly.pdbx_seq_one_letter_code
_entity_poly.pdbx_strand_id
1 'polypeptide(L)'
;MKRIWPFIFLAALTFSIGGVSPGECSDAHFIIPESGLKVKGRVLLLAIDDHLLRDRENLALTLHSPEVREEPVLTPERNDPDAPDSMASHFYGTVLYDQGKYRMWYYAVSLRAEPDDLKQGPVCYAESLDGIEWVKPSLGQVEINGSTDNNAIA
;
A
#
# COMPACT_ATOMS: atom_id res chain seq x y z
N MET A 1 53.49 13.79 -18.87
CA MET A 1 53.64 14.06 -17.42
C MET A 1 53.42 15.55 -17.14
N LYS A 2 52.19 15.97 -16.85
CA LYS A 2 51.85 17.23 -16.15
C LYS A 2 50.53 16.98 -15.41
N ARG A 3 50.59 16.83 -14.08
CA ARG A 3 49.43 16.70 -13.19
C ARG A 3 48.91 18.10 -12.91
N ILE A 4 47.62 18.33 -13.14
CA ILE A 4 46.91 19.54 -12.73
C ILE A 4 46.14 19.17 -11.46
N TRP A 5 46.37 19.87 -10.36
CA TRP A 5 45.57 19.81 -9.14
C TRP A 5 44.47 20.88 -9.22
N PRO A 6 43.20 20.59 -8.86
CA PRO A 6 42.23 21.64 -8.62
C PRO A 6 42.41 22.18 -7.19
N PHE A 7 42.53 23.50 -7.07
CA PHE A 7 42.35 24.20 -5.81
C PHE A 7 40.87 24.12 -5.42
N ILE A 8 40.56 23.46 -4.30
CA ILE A 8 39.24 23.53 -3.67
C ILE A 8 39.25 24.75 -2.73
N PHE A 9 38.46 25.76 -3.06
CA PHE A 9 38.10 26.81 -2.10
C PHE A 9 36.98 26.28 -1.20
N LEU A 10 37.29 26.07 0.09
CA LEU A 10 36.28 25.80 1.11
C LEU A 10 35.82 27.15 1.67
N ALA A 11 34.66 27.64 1.23
CA ALA A 11 34.00 28.77 1.89
C ALA A 11 33.23 28.23 3.10
N ALA A 12 33.72 28.50 4.31
CA ALA A 12 32.95 28.28 5.53
C ALA A 12 31.99 29.46 5.74
N LEU A 13 30.69 29.25 5.52
CA LEU A 13 29.65 30.16 5.99
C LEU A 13 29.31 29.80 7.44
N THR A 14 29.71 30.64 8.39
CA THR A 14 29.22 30.59 9.77
C THR A 14 27.90 31.37 9.85
N PHE A 15 26.78 30.68 10.02
CA PHE A 15 25.54 31.31 10.48
C PHE A 15 25.59 31.41 12.00
N SER A 16 25.57 32.65 12.53
CA SER A 16 25.24 32.86 13.95
C SER A 16 23.74 32.69 14.10
N ILE A 17 23.31 31.63 14.80
CA ILE A 17 21.94 31.51 15.27
C ILE A 17 21.86 32.36 16.53
N GLY A 18 21.15 33.49 16.47
CA GLY A 18 20.84 34.29 17.65
C GLY A 18 20.12 33.44 18.70
N GLY A 19 20.57 33.51 19.94
CA GLY A 19 20.07 32.68 21.04
C GLY A 19 18.57 32.87 21.27
N VAL A 20 17.83 31.76 21.33
CA VAL A 20 16.45 31.73 21.80
C VAL A 20 16.46 31.60 23.33
N SER A 21 15.73 32.48 24.02
CA SER A 21 15.61 32.41 25.49
C SER A 21 14.78 31.17 25.90
N PRO A 22 15.11 30.48 27.00
CA PRO A 22 14.32 29.36 27.49
C PRO A 22 13.04 29.91 28.15
N GLY A 23 11.94 29.92 27.41
CA GLY A 23 10.65 30.40 27.91
C GLY A 23 9.58 30.64 26.84
N GLU A 24 9.96 30.81 25.57
CA GLU A 24 9.01 30.86 24.46
C GLU A 24 8.84 29.47 23.86
N CYS A 25 7.77 28.76 24.26
CA CYS A 25 7.27 27.67 23.44
C CYS A 25 6.71 28.32 22.17
N SER A 26 7.54 28.45 21.14
CA SER A 26 7.12 29.03 19.88
C SER A 26 5.85 28.31 19.42
N ASP A 27 4.79 29.06 19.11
CA ASP A 27 3.69 28.61 18.26
C ASP A 27 4.25 28.40 16.84
N ALA A 28 5.18 27.44 16.71
CA ALA A 28 5.81 27.10 15.45
C ALA A 28 4.72 26.47 14.59
N HIS A 29 4.24 27.28 13.65
CA HIS A 29 3.38 26.82 12.58
C HIS A 29 4.25 26.42 11.40
N PHE A 30 4.00 25.24 10.85
CA PHE A 30 4.44 24.95 9.49
C PHE A 30 3.54 25.75 8.55
N ILE A 31 4.14 26.56 7.68
CA ILE A 31 3.42 27.32 6.66
C ILE A 31 3.65 26.61 5.33
N ILE A 32 2.58 26.14 4.70
CA ILE A 32 2.64 25.63 3.33
C ILE A 32 2.75 26.85 2.40
N PRO A 33 3.87 27.07 1.71
CA PRO A 33 4.15 28.32 1.00
C PRO A 33 3.06 28.70 -0.02
N GLU A 34 2.54 27.72 -0.77
CA GLU A 34 1.59 27.95 -1.86
C GLU A 34 0.18 28.27 -1.39
N SER A 35 -0.27 27.61 -0.31
CA SER A 35 -1.65 27.74 0.19
C SER A 35 -1.76 28.73 1.35
N GLY A 36 -0.64 29.13 1.95
CA GLY A 36 -0.60 29.91 3.18
C GLY A 36 -1.17 29.18 4.40
N LEU A 37 -1.45 27.88 4.29
CA LEU A 37 -2.01 27.08 5.36
C LEU A 37 -1.02 27.01 6.52
N LYS A 38 -1.51 27.37 7.71
CA LYS A 38 -0.75 27.31 8.96
C LYS A 38 -1.18 26.08 9.73
N VAL A 39 -0.26 25.12 9.88
CA VAL A 39 -0.52 23.89 10.61
C VAL A 39 0.27 23.89 11.91
N LYS A 40 -0.42 23.66 13.03
CA LYS A 40 0.20 23.50 14.35
C LYS A 40 0.45 22.01 14.61
N GLY A 41 1.63 21.67 15.13
CA GLY A 41 1.99 20.28 15.44
C GLY A 41 2.57 19.54 14.24
N ARG A 42 1.75 18.77 13.51
CA ARG A 42 2.21 17.86 12.45
C ARG A 42 1.54 18.14 11.10
N VAL A 43 2.34 18.06 10.04
CA VAL A 43 1.88 18.04 8.64
C VAL A 43 2.17 16.67 8.05
N LEU A 44 1.24 16.15 7.25
CA LEU A 44 1.43 14.99 6.37
C LEU A 44 1.32 15.48 4.93
N LEU A 45 2.40 15.31 4.16
CA LEU A 45 2.42 15.58 2.72
C LEU A 45 2.55 14.24 1.99
N LEU A 46 1.76 14.05 0.94
CA LEU A 46 1.90 12.88 0.08
C LEU A 46 3.07 13.13 -0.88
N ALA A 47 4.03 12.21 -0.96
CA ALA A 47 5.21 12.37 -1.84
C ALA A 47 4.86 12.51 -3.33
N ILE A 48 3.65 12.09 -3.72
CA ILE A 48 3.12 12.18 -5.08
C ILE A 48 2.39 13.50 -5.37
N ASP A 49 2.14 14.33 -4.34
CA ASP A 49 1.40 15.58 -4.47
C ASP A 49 2.27 16.65 -5.12
N ASP A 50 1.91 17.10 -6.32
CA ASP A 50 2.62 18.15 -7.07
C ASP A 50 2.09 19.56 -6.80
N HIS A 51 1.04 19.69 -6.00
CA HIS A 51 0.48 20.97 -5.58
C HIS A 51 1.10 21.46 -4.27
N LEU A 52 1.21 20.58 -3.27
CA LEU A 52 1.77 20.90 -1.94
C LEU A 52 3.28 20.66 -1.84
N LEU A 53 3.88 19.83 -2.72
CA LEU A 53 5.33 19.63 -2.83
C LEU A 53 5.84 20.17 -4.17
N ARG A 54 5.83 21.50 -4.33
CA ARG A 54 6.28 22.13 -5.57
C ARG A 54 7.79 22.25 -5.67
N ASP A 55 8.43 22.65 -4.58
CA ASP A 55 9.88 22.82 -4.51
C ASP A 55 10.57 21.45 -4.46
N ARG A 56 11.11 21.05 -5.61
CA ARG A 56 11.77 19.78 -5.85
C ARG A 56 13.09 20.04 -6.54
N GLU A 57 14.18 20.02 -5.79
CA GLU A 57 15.53 20.06 -6.37
C GLU A 57 16.08 18.63 -6.47
N ASN A 58 16.55 18.25 -7.66
CA ASN A 58 17.11 16.91 -7.93
C ASN A 58 16.16 15.74 -7.61
N LEU A 59 14.84 15.93 -7.74
CA LEU A 59 13.81 14.91 -7.53
C LEU A 59 12.95 14.74 -8.80
N ALA A 60 12.73 13.50 -9.21
CA ALA A 60 11.81 13.14 -10.29
C ALA A 60 10.78 12.12 -9.80
N LEU A 61 9.52 12.32 -10.16
CA LEU A 61 8.49 11.31 -10.00
C LEU A 61 8.47 10.45 -11.26
N THR A 62 8.66 9.13 -11.09
CA THR A 62 8.62 8.18 -12.21
C THR A 62 7.55 7.14 -11.93
N LEU A 63 6.65 6.96 -12.89
CA LEU A 63 5.72 5.83 -12.88
C LEU A 63 6.44 4.63 -13.47
N HIS A 64 6.61 3.58 -12.68
CA HIS A 64 7.14 2.31 -13.16
C HIS A 64 5.99 1.47 -13.73
N SER A 65 6.17 0.97 -14.96
CA SER A 65 5.26 -0.04 -15.51
C SER A 65 5.56 -1.38 -14.86
N PRO A 66 4.57 -2.04 -14.24
CA PRO A 66 4.77 -3.40 -13.74
C PRO A 66 4.95 -4.37 -14.91
N GLU A 67 5.70 -5.44 -14.67
CA GLU A 67 5.64 -6.60 -15.55
C GLU A 67 4.35 -7.38 -15.26
N VAL A 68 3.53 -7.58 -16.29
CA VAL A 68 2.24 -8.25 -16.17
C VAL A 68 2.41 -9.71 -16.53
N ARG A 69 2.00 -10.60 -15.62
CA ARG A 69 1.93 -12.05 -15.89
C ARG A 69 0.69 -12.36 -16.73
N GLU A 70 0.82 -13.33 -17.63
CA GLU A 70 -0.32 -13.86 -18.39
C GLU A 70 -1.30 -14.61 -17.47
N GLU A 71 -0.77 -15.44 -16.57
CA GLU A 71 -1.57 -16.22 -15.63
C GLU A 71 -1.90 -15.44 -14.35
N PRO A 72 -3.13 -15.56 -13.82
CA PRO A 72 -3.51 -14.94 -12.56
C PRO A 72 -2.77 -15.58 -11.37
N VAL A 73 -2.44 -14.78 -10.36
CA VAL A 73 -1.79 -15.26 -9.12
C VAL A 73 -2.78 -15.94 -8.15
N LEU A 74 -4.07 -15.65 -8.29
CA LEU A 74 -5.13 -16.27 -7.49
C LEU A 74 -6.24 -16.73 -8.43
N THR A 75 -6.56 -18.02 -8.38
CA THR A 75 -7.64 -18.63 -9.15
C THR A 75 -8.79 -19.06 -8.23
N PRO A 76 -10.05 -18.97 -8.69
CA PRO A 76 -11.20 -19.51 -7.96
C PRO A 76 -11.12 -21.04 -7.83
N GLU A 77 -11.68 -21.60 -6.77
CA GLU A 77 -11.72 -23.06 -6.57
C GLU A 77 -12.85 -23.72 -7.39
N ARG A 78 -12.74 -23.68 -8.72
CA ARG A 78 -13.80 -24.15 -9.64
C ARG A 78 -14.18 -25.63 -9.49
N ASN A 79 -13.31 -26.43 -8.91
CA ASN A 79 -13.52 -27.87 -8.71
C ASN A 79 -14.26 -28.17 -7.39
N ASP A 80 -14.40 -27.19 -6.51
CA ASP A 80 -15.15 -27.30 -5.27
C ASP A 80 -16.40 -26.40 -5.36
N PRO A 81 -17.59 -26.96 -5.58
CA PRO A 81 -18.82 -26.18 -5.67
C PRO A 81 -19.20 -25.51 -4.34
N ASP A 82 -18.69 -26.02 -3.21
CA ASP A 82 -18.94 -25.50 -1.87
C ASP A 82 -17.93 -24.42 -1.45
N ALA A 83 -16.84 -24.26 -2.20
CA ALA A 83 -15.91 -23.17 -1.98
C ALA A 83 -16.61 -21.81 -2.16
N PRO A 84 -16.29 -20.82 -1.29
CA PRO A 84 -16.94 -19.52 -1.35
C PRO A 84 -16.74 -18.82 -2.69
N ASP A 85 -15.60 -19.07 -3.35
CA ASP A 85 -15.20 -18.43 -4.60
C ASP A 85 -15.25 -19.36 -5.82
N SER A 86 -16.08 -20.40 -5.79
CA SER A 86 -16.19 -21.43 -6.82
C SER A 86 -16.35 -20.90 -8.26
N MET A 87 -16.85 -19.66 -8.44
CA MET A 87 -16.96 -19.02 -9.76
C MET A 87 -15.88 -17.98 -10.06
N ALA A 88 -15.58 -17.09 -9.13
CA ALA A 88 -14.57 -16.05 -9.33
C ALA A 88 -13.99 -15.54 -8.01
N SER A 89 -12.69 -15.25 -8.04
CA SER A 89 -11.98 -14.51 -7.00
C SER A 89 -11.83 -13.06 -7.48
N HIS A 90 -12.73 -12.18 -7.03
CA HIS A 90 -12.70 -10.77 -7.41
C HIS A 90 -11.78 -9.98 -6.48
N PHE A 91 -10.71 -9.43 -7.06
CA PHE A 91 -9.82 -8.54 -6.33
C PHE A 91 -10.47 -7.16 -6.19
N TYR A 92 -10.92 -6.87 -4.98
CA TYR A 92 -11.40 -5.55 -4.57
C TYR A 92 -10.87 -5.16 -3.17
N GLY A 93 -9.90 -5.91 -2.68
CA GLY A 93 -9.29 -5.69 -1.38
C GLY A 93 -7.85 -5.20 -1.50
N THR A 94 -7.03 -5.61 -0.54
CA THR A 94 -5.63 -5.18 -0.45
C THR A 94 -4.72 -6.39 -0.41
N VAL A 95 -3.47 -6.17 -0.81
CA VAL A 95 -2.36 -7.07 -0.51
C VAL A 95 -1.41 -6.33 0.41
N LEU A 96 -1.14 -6.90 1.58
CA LEU A 96 -0.22 -6.32 2.56
C LEU A 96 0.86 -7.32 2.92
N TYR A 97 2.11 -6.84 2.95
CA TYR A 97 3.19 -7.58 3.56
C TYR A 97 3.19 -7.30 5.06
N ASP A 98 2.95 -8.35 5.86
CA ASP A 98 2.86 -8.27 7.31
C ASP A 98 3.45 -9.54 7.93
N GLN A 99 4.28 -9.35 8.96
CA GLN A 99 4.87 -10.45 9.75
C GLN A 99 5.53 -11.55 8.89
N GLY A 100 6.26 -11.15 7.85
CA GLY A 100 7.05 -12.08 7.03
C GLY A 100 6.28 -12.74 5.88
N LYS A 101 5.00 -12.40 5.66
CA LYS A 101 4.20 -12.93 4.55
C LYS A 101 3.33 -11.86 3.89
N TYR A 102 2.97 -12.10 2.64
CA TYR A 102 1.91 -11.38 1.97
C TYR A 102 0.54 -11.93 2.38
N ARG A 103 -0.41 -11.02 2.56
CA ARG A 103 -1.78 -11.28 2.98
C ARG A 103 -2.72 -10.61 1.99
N MET A 104 -3.68 -11.34 1.46
CA MET A 104 -4.68 -10.85 0.52
C MET A 104 -6.08 -10.99 1.11
N TRP A 105 -6.90 -9.98 0.88
CA TRP A 105 -8.35 -10.03 1.08
C TRP A 105 -9.03 -9.82 -0.26
N TYR A 106 -9.99 -10.68 -0.60
CA TYR A 106 -10.66 -10.65 -1.89
C TYR A 106 -12.14 -10.99 -1.73
N TYR A 107 -12.98 -10.60 -2.70
CA TYR A 107 -14.38 -11.00 -2.72
C TYR A 107 -14.53 -12.33 -3.45
N ALA A 108 -15.25 -13.24 -2.80
CA ALA A 108 -15.62 -14.48 -3.41
C ALA A 108 -16.90 -14.32 -4.26
N VAL A 109 -17.00 -15.08 -5.34
CA VAL A 109 -18.22 -15.21 -6.14
C VAL A 109 -18.51 -16.68 -6.33
N SER A 110 -19.75 -17.09 -6.06
CA SER A 110 -20.25 -18.45 -6.26
C SER A 110 -21.49 -18.43 -7.15
N LEU A 111 -22.00 -19.60 -7.54
CA LEU A 111 -23.34 -19.70 -8.13
C LEU A 111 -24.42 -19.72 -7.04
N ARG A 112 -25.62 -19.28 -7.41
CA ARG A 112 -26.87 -19.61 -6.71
C ARG A 112 -27.44 -20.93 -7.25
N ALA A 113 -28.62 -21.31 -6.77
CA ALA A 113 -29.25 -22.58 -7.13
C ALA A 113 -29.57 -22.70 -8.63
N GLU A 114 -29.77 -21.58 -9.33
CA GLU A 114 -30.01 -21.56 -10.77
C GLU A 114 -28.69 -21.38 -11.55
N PRO A 115 -28.49 -22.12 -12.65
CA PRO A 115 -27.41 -21.86 -13.58
C PRO A 115 -27.42 -20.39 -14.02
N ASP A 116 -26.25 -19.78 -14.09
CA ASP A 116 -26.04 -18.37 -14.48
C ASP A 116 -26.45 -17.28 -13.46
N ASP A 117 -26.94 -17.64 -12.27
CA ASP A 117 -27.24 -16.67 -11.20
C ASP A 117 -26.03 -16.51 -10.25
N LEU A 118 -25.25 -15.43 -10.43
CA LEU A 118 -24.05 -15.16 -9.64
C LEU A 118 -24.40 -14.61 -8.24
N LYS A 119 -23.76 -15.17 -7.22
CA LYS A 119 -23.83 -14.70 -5.83
C LYS A 119 -22.52 -14.03 -5.43
N GLN A 120 -22.60 -12.77 -5.01
CA GLN A 120 -21.48 -12.15 -4.29
C GLN A 120 -21.37 -12.81 -2.91
N GLY A 121 -20.21 -13.43 -2.66
CA GLY A 121 -19.86 -14.11 -1.43
C GLY A 121 -19.18 -13.19 -0.41
N PRO A 122 -18.73 -13.75 0.72
CA PRO A 122 -18.03 -13.00 1.75
C PRO A 122 -16.66 -12.53 1.27
N VAL A 123 -16.03 -11.68 2.10
CA VAL A 123 -14.59 -11.43 1.98
C VAL A 123 -13.85 -12.70 2.41
N CYS A 124 -12.89 -13.10 1.58
CA CYS A 124 -12.03 -14.26 1.80
C CYS A 124 -10.57 -13.84 1.94
N TYR A 125 -9.78 -14.72 2.53
CA TYR A 125 -8.39 -14.49 2.89
C TYR A 125 -7.43 -15.45 2.15
N ALA A 126 -6.28 -14.96 1.73
CA ALA A 126 -5.19 -15.79 1.23
C ALA A 126 -3.83 -15.30 1.75
N GLU A 127 -2.86 -16.20 1.82
CA GLU A 127 -1.50 -15.90 2.25
C GLU A 127 -0.45 -16.42 1.27
N SER A 128 0.67 -15.71 1.18
CA SER A 128 1.78 -16.04 0.28
C SER A 128 3.12 -15.61 0.88
N LEU A 129 4.19 -16.34 0.59
CA LEU A 129 5.55 -15.96 1.00
C LEU A 129 6.24 -15.05 -0.03
N ASP A 130 5.84 -15.14 -1.30
CA ASP A 130 6.49 -14.46 -2.43
C ASP A 130 5.56 -13.51 -3.20
N GLY A 131 4.26 -13.51 -2.88
CA GLY A 131 3.24 -12.72 -3.55
C GLY A 131 2.74 -13.31 -4.87
N ILE A 132 3.23 -14.50 -5.26
CA ILE A 132 2.93 -15.18 -6.52
C ILE A 132 2.17 -16.47 -6.26
N GLU A 133 2.65 -17.31 -5.34
CA GLU A 133 1.97 -18.54 -4.95
C GLU A 133 1.14 -18.30 -3.69
N TRP A 134 -0.18 -18.49 -3.80
CA TRP A 134 -1.13 -18.17 -2.74
C TRP A 134 -1.79 -19.43 -2.18
N VAL A 135 -1.91 -19.47 -0.86
CA VAL A 135 -2.63 -20.50 -0.10
C VAL A 135 -3.89 -19.87 0.49
N LYS A 136 -5.02 -20.58 0.37
CA LYS A 136 -6.31 -20.24 0.99
C LYS A 136 -6.50 -21.10 2.24
N PRO A 137 -6.14 -20.62 3.45
CA PRO A 137 -6.22 -21.44 4.64
C PRO A 137 -7.68 -21.60 5.10
N SER A 138 -8.00 -22.76 5.67
CA SER A 138 -9.25 -22.93 6.41
C SER A 138 -9.22 -22.13 7.71
N LEU A 139 -10.10 -21.14 7.83
CA LEU A 139 -10.17 -20.21 8.96
C LEU A 139 -11.17 -20.63 10.03
N GLY A 140 -12.22 -21.38 9.66
CA GLY A 140 -13.24 -21.81 10.62
C GLY A 140 -14.17 -20.70 11.12
N GLN A 141 -14.23 -19.54 10.44
CA GLN A 141 -14.91 -18.34 10.96
C GLN A 141 -16.34 -18.15 10.47
N VAL A 142 -16.64 -18.55 9.22
CA VAL A 142 -17.93 -18.31 8.57
C VAL A 142 -18.49 -19.65 8.07
N GLU A 143 -19.76 -19.93 8.39
CA GLU A 143 -20.47 -21.10 7.86
C GLU A 143 -20.98 -20.81 6.44
N ILE A 144 -20.57 -21.65 5.49
CA ILE A 144 -20.98 -21.60 4.08
C ILE A 144 -21.36 -23.02 3.67
N ASN A 145 -22.57 -23.18 3.13
CA ASN A 145 -23.13 -24.48 2.74
C ASN A 145 -23.03 -25.56 3.84
N GLY A 146 -23.15 -25.17 5.11
CA GLY A 146 -23.09 -26.08 6.26
C GLY A 146 -21.67 -26.49 6.69
N SER A 147 -20.63 -25.86 6.15
CA SER A 147 -19.23 -26.06 6.53
C SER A 147 -18.56 -24.75 6.92
N THR A 148 -17.67 -24.79 7.92
CA THR A 148 -16.74 -23.69 8.26
C THR A 148 -15.35 -23.92 7.66
N ASP A 149 -15.16 -25.01 6.92
CA ASP A 149 -13.87 -25.37 6.30
C ASP A 149 -13.64 -24.54 5.03
N ASN A 150 -13.38 -23.25 5.23
CA ASN A 150 -13.18 -22.28 4.17
C ASN A 150 -12.35 -21.09 4.67
N ASN A 151 -11.95 -20.23 3.74
CA ASN A 151 -11.10 -19.07 4.00
C ASN A 151 -11.86 -17.74 4.15
N ALA A 152 -13.18 -17.77 4.40
CA ALA A 152 -13.97 -16.56 4.62
C ALA A 152 -13.76 -15.98 6.02
N ILE A 153 -13.89 -14.65 6.13
CA ILE A 153 -13.73 -13.90 7.39
C ILE A 153 -15.05 -13.33 7.90
N ALA A 154 -15.21 -13.32 9.23
CA ALA A 154 -16.39 -12.83 9.95
C ALA A 154 -16.30 -11.34 10.35
#